data_AF-A0A660PMI1-F1
#
_entry.id   AF-A0A660PMI1-F1
#
_cell.length_a   1.000
_cell.length_b   1.000
_cell.length_c   1.000
_cell.angle_alpha   90.00
_cell.angle_beta   90.00
_cell.angle_gamma   90.00
#
_symmetry.space_group_name_H-M   'P 1'
#
loop_
_entity.id
_entity.type
_entity.pdbx_description
1 polymer ?
#
loop_
_entity_poly.entity_id
_entity_poly.type
_entity_poly.pdbx_seq_one_letter_code
_entity_poly.pdbx_strand_id
1 'polypeptide(L)'
;MPRRKIPKKAELIQLQKLYKTDEKIAERLGNVTPQLVGYWRRKKNIPKHSFAKFSADEIRELWERFGDDYRCGLELGISRAAFYNWRRRYGFKEKPAFLKLEQLELNLGGPQGAKRRVSGNDNLTIAQKILAKCAGVEKVDVNQPIEVEPDLTVLPEMAEQIIDSFGRMGLNYVWNPNRIVISLDSLLSSAENRGEINKKIRDFSRRQNLRYFYESGEGCCHQLVVEKANILPGQLAVGSGSRTASYGCIGALGLDIDKTEMANILATGKIELRVPQAVRMTINGRIPKGVYARDIVLFTAKNLEGEATGDKVVEFYGTTVSQMSISERFTLTNMSSLMGAAAAVVPFDTITRRYILRRTNMPYRPALADRNAIYNENYELNIDKLTPQISWLGSDNNRTIVPV
;
A
#
# COMPACT_ATOMS: atom_id res chain seq x y z
N MET A 1 13.72 36.41 61.75
CA MET A 1 12.62 35.48 61.37
C MET A 1 12.84 34.14 62.04
N PRO A 2 11.80 33.50 62.63
CA PRO A 2 11.96 32.20 63.28
C PRO A 2 12.42 31.15 62.26
N ARG A 3 13.45 30.35 62.61
CA ARG A 3 13.93 29.25 61.77
C ARG A 3 12.78 28.26 61.56
N ARG A 4 12.15 28.28 60.39
CA ARG A 4 11.09 27.32 60.05
C ARG A 4 11.64 25.90 60.14
N LYS A 5 10.96 25.06 60.92
CA LYS A 5 11.35 23.67 61.17
C LYS A 5 11.23 22.87 59.88
N ILE A 6 12.27 22.09 59.54
CA ILE A 6 12.29 21.26 58.33
C ILE A 6 11.14 20.24 58.42
N PRO A 7 10.20 20.19 57.44
CA PRO A 7 9.07 19.26 57.44
C PRO A 7 9.50 17.79 57.54
N LYS A 8 8.66 16.91 58.09
CA LYS A 8 9.00 15.47 58.22
C LYS A 8 9.11 14.81 56.83
N LYS A 9 9.82 13.68 56.72
CA LYS A 9 10.01 12.97 55.43
C LYS A 9 8.66 12.55 54.83
N ALA A 10 7.78 11.98 55.65
CA ALA A 10 6.43 11.57 55.25
C ALA A 10 5.59 12.75 54.72
N GLU A 11 5.67 13.89 55.40
CA GLU A 11 4.96 15.11 55.04
C GLU A 11 5.43 15.67 53.68
N LEU A 12 6.75 15.71 53.43
CA LEU A 12 7.28 16.10 52.12
C LEU A 12 6.87 15.14 51.00
N ILE A 13 6.80 13.83 51.28
CA ILE A 13 6.32 12.84 50.29
C ILE A 13 4.83 13.07 49.99
N GLN A 14 4.01 13.35 51.00
CA GLN A 14 2.59 13.63 50.83
C GLN A 14 2.35 14.94 50.06
N LEU A 15 3.07 16.01 50.41
CA LEU A 15 3.03 17.28 49.68
C LEU A 15 3.51 17.11 48.24
N GLN A 16 4.54 16.30 48.02
CA GLN A 16 5.03 16.00 46.69
C GLN A 16 3.99 15.23 45.84
N LYS A 17 3.20 14.33 46.44
CA LYS A 17 2.09 13.66 45.75
C LYS A 17 0.96 14.63 45.39
N LEU A 18 0.62 15.56 46.27
CA LEU A 18 -0.49 16.50 46.08
C LEU A 18 -0.16 17.63 45.12
N TYR A 19 1.02 18.23 45.27
CA TYR A 19 1.37 19.50 44.61
C TYR A 19 2.35 19.36 43.46
N LYS A 20 3.01 18.20 43.33
CA LYS A 20 3.89 17.77 42.20
C LYS A 20 5.13 18.61 41.93
N THR A 21 5.13 19.93 42.14
CA THR A 21 6.27 20.82 41.89
C THR A 21 6.77 21.48 43.17
N ASP A 22 8.06 21.81 43.23
CA ASP A 22 8.65 22.44 44.41
C ASP A 22 8.05 23.82 44.64
N GLU A 23 7.66 24.52 43.57
CA GLU A 23 7.02 25.83 43.60
C GLU A 23 5.66 25.77 44.31
N LYS A 24 4.80 24.82 43.95
CA LYS A 24 3.48 24.66 44.57
C LYS A 24 3.55 24.15 46.00
N ILE A 25 4.53 23.29 46.30
CA ILE A 25 4.82 22.87 47.67
C ILE A 25 5.27 24.08 48.50
N ALA A 26 6.07 24.97 47.90
CA ALA A 26 6.60 26.14 48.55
C ALA A 26 5.53 27.20 48.88
N GLU A 27 4.60 27.43 47.95
CA GLU A 27 3.39 28.24 48.18
C GLU A 27 2.55 27.66 49.33
N ARG A 28 2.29 26.33 49.31
CA ARG A 28 1.47 25.67 50.33
C ARG A 28 2.06 25.70 51.73
N LEU A 29 3.39 25.66 51.84
CA LEU A 29 4.13 25.75 53.11
C LEU A 29 4.28 27.19 53.61
N GLY A 30 3.49 28.11 53.07
CA GLY A 30 3.39 29.51 53.48
C GLY A 30 4.45 30.39 52.82
N ASN A 31 4.53 30.34 51.48
CA ASN A 31 5.44 31.12 50.64
C ASN A 31 6.93 30.98 51.04
N VAL A 32 7.40 29.74 51.20
CA VAL A 32 8.86 29.49 51.20
C VAL A 32 9.41 29.56 49.78
N THR A 33 10.72 29.59 49.61
CA THR A 33 11.30 29.55 48.26
C THR A 33 11.33 28.11 47.72
N PRO A 34 11.10 27.90 46.40
CA PRO A 34 11.19 26.57 45.79
C PRO A 34 12.56 25.90 45.99
N GLN A 35 13.61 26.71 46.05
CA GLN A 35 14.99 26.28 46.33
C GLN A 35 15.12 25.62 47.71
N LEU A 36 14.41 26.15 48.72
CA LEU A 36 14.42 25.61 50.08
C LEU A 36 13.70 24.26 50.15
N VAL A 37 12.59 24.10 49.42
CA VAL A 37 11.90 22.82 49.27
C VAL A 37 12.82 21.81 48.58
N GLY A 38 13.51 22.21 47.50
CA GLY A 38 14.50 21.38 46.82
C GLY A 38 15.68 20.97 47.72
N TYR A 39 16.13 21.86 48.61
CA TYR A 39 17.12 21.54 49.64
C TYR A 39 16.62 20.49 50.64
N TRP A 40 15.40 20.65 51.17
CA TRP A 40 14.81 19.70 52.12
C TRP A 40 14.61 18.31 51.52
N ARG A 41 14.18 18.24 50.25
CA ARG A 41 14.06 16.97 49.53
C ARG A 41 15.40 16.25 49.40
N ARG A 42 16.45 16.96 48.95
CA ARG A 42 17.81 16.40 48.84
C ARG A 42 18.33 15.89 50.18
N LYS A 43 18.18 16.68 51.25
CA LYS A 43 18.60 16.30 52.61
C LYS A 43 17.91 15.04 53.14
N LYS A 44 16.71 14.71 52.64
CA LYS A 44 15.92 13.52 53.05
C LYS A 44 15.91 12.40 52.02
N ASN A 45 16.76 12.50 50.99
CA ASN A 45 16.85 11.56 49.88
C ASN A 45 15.50 11.33 49.18
N ILE A 46 14.74 12.42 48.98
CA ILE A 46 13.47 12.42 48.25
C ILE A 46 13.76 12.92 46.83
N PRO A 47 13.58 12.10 45.77
CA PRO A 47 13.81 12.52 44.39
C PRO A 47 12.86 13.65 43.98
N LYS A 48 13.17 14.37 42.90
CA LYS A 48 12.24 15.36 42.34
C LYS A 48 11.05 14.61 41.76
N HIS A 49 9.85 15.11 42.00
CA HIS A 49 8.67 14.55 41.34
C HIS A 49 8.80 14.85 39.86
N SER A 50 9.13 13.83 39.09
CA SER A 50 9.18 13.88 37.64
C SER A 50 7.85 13.40 37.10
N PHE A 51 7.27 14.19 36.20
CA PHE A 51 6.30 13.61 35.28
C PHE A 51 7.00 12.54 34.48
N ALA A 52 6.28 11.46 34.18
CA ALA A 52 6.80 10.55 33.18
C ALA A 52 6.99 11.33 31.87
N LYS A 53 8.17 11.20 31.25
CA LYS A 53 8.48 11.87 29.98
C LYS A 53 7.47 11.51 28.89
N PHE A 54 6.90 10.30 28.98
CA PHE A 54 5.85 9.79 28.09
C PHE A 54 4.71 9.25 28.94
N SER A 55 3.48 9.55 28.56
CA SER A 55 2.27 9.04 29.20
C SER A 55 2.10 7.54 28.95
N ALA A 56 1.26 6.88 29.77
CA ALA A 56 0.93 5.47 29.55
C ALA A 56 0.18 5.27 28.22
N ASP A 57 -0.62 6.24 27.80
CA ASP A 57 -1.42 6.16 26.57
C ASP A 57 -0.55 6.30 25.32
N GLU A 58 0.42 7.22 25.30
CA GLU A 58 1.39 7.33 24.20
C GLU A 58 2.21 6.05 24.02
N ILE A 59 2.69 5.45 25.12
CA ILE A 59 3.43 4.20 25.06
C ILE A 59 2.53 3.05 24.58
N ARG A 60 1.26 3.03 25.01
CA ARG A 60 0.29 2.02 24.59
C ARG A 60 -0.06 2.13 23.11
N GLU A 61 -0.35 3.33 22.63
CA GLU A 61 -0.71 3.59 21.23
C GLU A 61 0.45 3.17 20.31
N LEU A 62 1.68 3.54 20.65
CA LEU A 62 2.86 3.14 19.89
C LEU A 62 3.08 1.63 19.94
N TRP A 63 2.88 1.01 21.10
CA TRP A 63 3.00 -0.44 21.24
C TRP A 63 1.92 -1.18 20.44
N GLU A 64 0.67 -0.74 20.51
CA GLU A 64 -0.46 -1.27 19.72
C GLU A 64 -0.32 -1.00 18.22
N ARG A 65 0.41 0.04 17.82
CA ARG A 65 0.65 0.40 16.42
C ARG A 65 1.79 -0.38 15.77
N PHE A 66 2.87 -0.62 16.51
CA PHE A 66 4.09 -1.22 15.94
C PHE A 66 4.44 -2.60 16.49
N GLY A 67 4.11 -2.88 17.77
CA GLY A 67 4.42 -4.14 18.44
C GLY A 67 5.91 -4.51 18.49
N ASP A 68 6.79 -3.53 18.24
CA ASP A 68 8.24 -3.69 18.15
C ASP A 68 8.95 -2.56 18.91
N ASP A 69 9.74 -2.92 19.92
CA ASP A 69 10.40 -1.97 20.83
C ASP A 69 11.40 -1.05 20.11
N TYR A 70 11.97 -1.47 18.97
CA TYR A 70 12.92 -0.67 18.20
C TYR A 70 12.20 0.42 17.40
N ARG A 71 11.13 0.06 16.69
CA ARG A 71 10.31 1.01 15.93
C ARG A 71 9.61 2.03 16.83
N CYS A 72 9.08 1.58 17.96
CA CYS A 72 8.48 2.50 18.94
C CYS A 72 9.53 3.45 19.55
N GLY A 73 10.76 2.98 19.76
CA GLY A 73 11.87 3.82 20.22
C GLY A 73 12.22 4.92 19.24
N LEU A 74 12.30 4.58 17.94
CA LEU A 74 12.56 5.55 16.87
C LEU A 74 11.52 6.68 16.83
N GLU A 75 10.23 6.35 16.97
CA GLU A 75 9.15 7.35 16.93
C GLU A 75 9.23 8.35 18.09
N LEU A 76 9.72 7.91 19.26
CA LEU A 76 9.93 8.77 20.43
C LEU A 76 11.33 9.39 20.51
N GLY A 77 12.19 9.14 19.52
CA GLY A 77 13.59 9.57 19.54
C GLY A 77 14.40 9.00 20.70
N ILE A 78 14.09 7.78 21.14
CA ILE A 78 14.77 7.08 22.24
C ILE A 78 15.30 5.71 21.79
N SER A 79 16.24 5.15 22.54
CA SER A 79 16.77 3.82 22.23
C SER A 79 15.72 2.72 22.45
N ARG A 80 15.87 1.59 21.75
CA ARG A 80 15.06 0.36 21.95
C ARG A 80 14.96 -0.03 23.42
N ALA A 81 16.09 -0.01 24.14
CA ALA A 81 16.15 -0.38 25.56
C ALA A 81 15.37 0.62 26.44
N ALA A 82 15.41 1.91 26.09
CA ALA A 82 14.63 2.93 26.80
C ALA A 82 13.12 2.72 26.59
N PHE A 83 12.67 2.44 25.36
CA PHE A 83 11.27 2.14 25.10
C PHE A 83 10.80 0.87 25.82
N TYR A 84 11.59 -0.20 25.76
CA TYR A 84 11.33 -1.45 26.50
C TYR A 84 11.11 -1.21 28.00
N ASN A 85 11.93 -0.36 28.63
CA ASN A 85 11.80 0.00 30.04
C ASN A 85 10.50 0.78 30.33
N TRP A 86 10.11 1.70 29.44
CA TRP A 86 8.83 2.42 29.55
C TRP A 86 7.63 1.48 29.42
N ARG A 87 7.67 0.58 28.45
CA ARG A 87 6.65 -0.45 28.22
C ARG A 87 6.47 -1.35 29.45
N ARG A 88 7.58 -1.81 30.03
CA ARG A 88 7.59 -2.61 31.26
C ARG A 88 7.06 -1.84 32.46
N ARG A 89 7.40 -0.55 32.58
CA ARG A 89 6.94 0.33 33.67
C ARG A 89 5.41 0.47 33.68
N TYR A 90 4.78 0.50 32.52
CA TYR A 90 3.32 0.60 32.37
C TYR A 90 2.59 -0.74 32.24
N GLY A 91 3.31 -1.86 32.31
CA GLY A 91 2.69 -3.20 32.34
C GLY A 91 2.31 -3.79 30.98
N PHE A 92 2.68 -3.17 29.85
CA PHE A 92 2.36 -3.66 28.50
C PHE A 92 3.30 -4.80 28.08
N LYS A 93 3.19 -5.96 28.72
CA LYS A 93 4.08 -7.11 28.47
C LYS A 93 3.69 -7.90 27.22
N GLU A 94 2.40 -7.96 26.94
CA GLU A 94 1.84 -8.78 25.87
C GLU A 94 2.01 -8.12 24.51
N LYS A 95 2.27 -8.93 23.48
CA LYS A 95 2.25 -8.43 22.10
C LYS A 95 0.83 -7.98 21.72
N PRO A 96 0.69 -6.93 20.90
CA PRO A 96 -0.60 -6.50 20.39
C PRO A 96 -1.35 -7.63 19.65
N ALA A 97 -2.67 -7.56 19.64
CA ALA A 97 -3.53 -8.60 19.06
C ALA A 97 -3.20 -8.92 17.59
N PHE A 98 -2.77 -7.93 16.79
CA PHE A 98 -2.41 -8.15 15.39
C PHE A 98 -1.16 -9.03 15.22
N LEU A 99 -0.17 -8.93 16.13
CA LEU A 99 1.00 -9.83 16.14
C LEU A 99 0.67 -11.18 16.77
N LYS A 100 -0.29 -11.24 17.70
CA LYS A 100 -0.79 -12.51 18.24
C LYS A 100 -1.56 -13.30 17.18
N LEU A 101 -2.32 -12.63 16.30
CA LEU A 101 -2.98 -13.25 15.13
C LEU A 101 -1.94 -13.81 14.16
N GLU A 102 -0.90 -13.04 13.79
CA GLU A 102 0.21 -13.55 12.99
C GLU A 102 0.93 -14.75 13.67
N GLN A 103 1.14 -14.70 14.99
CA GLN A 103 1.78 -15.81 15.71
C GLN A 103 0.86 -17.02 15.93
N LEU A 104 -0.45 -16.83 16.05
CA LEU A 104 -1.44 -17.93 16.12
C LEU A 104 -1.60 -18.61 14.77
N GLU A 105 -1.54 -17.86 13.67
CA GLU A 105 -1.47 -18.42 12.31
C GLU A 105 -0.17 -19.20 12.07
N LEU A 106 0.91 -18.88 12.80
CA LEU A 106 2.20 -19.57 12.74
C LEU A 106 2.37 -20.75 13.73
N ASN A 107 1.58 -20.82 14.82
CA ASN A 107 1.76 -21.81 15.91
C ASN A 107 0.54 -22.70 16.23
N LEU A 108 -0.41 -22.86 15.32
CA LEU A 108 -1.46 -23.89 15.47
C LEU A 108 -0.90 -25.31 15.22
N GLY A 109 -0.16 -25.82 16.21
CA GLY A 109 -0.17 -27.26 16.52
C GLY A 109 -1.48 -27.54 17.28
N GLY A 110 -2.45 -28.17 16.62
CA GLY A 110 -3.81 -28.31 17.13
C GLY A 110 -4.00 -29.34 18.26
N PRO A 111 -5.08 -29.22 19.07
CA PRO A 111 -5.61 -30.35 19.84
C PRO A 111 -6.34 -31.32 18.88
N GLN A 112 -6.13 -32.61 19.11
CA GLN A 112 -6.69 -33.72 18.36
C GLN A 112 -8.21 -33.61 18.16
N GLY A 113 -8.69 -33.86 16.94
CA GLY A 113 -10.11 -34.19 16.71
C GLY A 113 -10.85 -33.41 15.63
N ALA A 114 -10.27 -33.19 14.46
CA ALA A 114 -10.99 -33.19 13.17
C ALA A 114 -9.95 -33.13 12.05
N LYS A 115 -9.83 -34.22 11.28
CA LYS A 115 -9.03 -34.24 10.05
C LYS A 115 -9.64 -33.28 9.02
N ARG A 116 -9.29 -32.00 9.09
CA ARG A 116 -9.36 -31.13 7.93
C ARG A 116 -8.22 -31.55 7.02
N ARG A 117 -8.54 -32.16 5.88
CA ARG A 117 -7.58 -32.35 4.80
C ARG A 117 -6.99 -30.98 4.48
N VAL A 118 -5.71 -30.77 4.81
CA VAL A 118 -4.89 -29.80 4.08
C VAL A 118 -4.68 -30.44 2.71
N SER A 119 -5.60 -30.18 1.80
CA SER A 119 -5.36 -30.44 0.39
C SER A 119 -4.52 -29.29 -0.14
N GLY A 120 -3.30 -29.57 -0.61
CA GLY A 120 -2.59 -28.69 -1.53
C GLY A 120 -1.18 -28.28 -1.09
N ASN A 121 -0.19 -28.80 -1.82
CA ASN A 121 1.06 -28.08 -2.10
C ASN A 121 0.70 -26.81 -2.91
N ASP A 122 0.14 -25.78 -2.28
CA ASP A 122 -0.29 -24.60 -3.03
C ASP A 122 0.94 -23.74 -3.37
N ASN A 123 1.15 -23.50 -4.66
CA ASN A 123 2.34 -22.89 -5.24
C ASN A 123 1.97 -21.72 -6.16
N LEU A 124 0.92 -20.98 -5.78
CA LEU A 124 0.32 -19.95 -6.61
C LEU A 124 0.98 -18.59 -6.40
N THR A 125 1.15 -17.86 -7.50
CA THR A 125 1.56 -16.46 -7.50
C THR A 125 0.40 -15.54 -7.08
N ILE A 126 0.68 -14.25 -6.85
CA ILE A 126 -0.37 -13.26 -6.53
C ILE A 126 -1.37 -13.18 -7.68
N ALA A 127 -0.89 -13.14 -8.92
CA ALA A 127 -1.74 -13.07 -10.10
C ALA A 127 -2.70 -14.27 -10.19
N GLN A 128 -2.19 -15.50 -10.04
CA GLN A 128 -3.02 -16.71 -10.04
C GLN A 128 -4.07 -16.69 -8.94
N LYS A 129 -3.74 -16.23 -7.73
CA LYS A 129 -4.70 -16.14 -6.62
C LYS A 129 -5.80 -15.12 -6.86
N ILE A 130 -5.46 -13.95 -7.43
CA ILE A 130 -6.46 -12.93 -7.78
C ILE A 130 -7.38 -13.50 -8.87
N LEU A 131 -6.83 -14.11 -9.91
CA LEU A 131 -7.61 -14.68 -11.01
C LEU A 131 -8.48 -15.86 -10.58
N ALA A 132 -7.96 -16.79 -9.76
CA ALA A 132 -8.74 -17.90 -9.20
C ALA A 132 -9.96 -17.40 -8.41
N LYS A 133 -9.74 -16.37 -7.57
CA LYS A 133 -10.82 -15.73 -6.82
C LYS A 133 -11.87 -15.07 -7.74
N CYS A 134 -11.45 -14.36 -8.78
CA CYS A 134 -12.37 -13.73 -9.74
C CYS A 134 -13.13 -14.74 -10.61
N ALA A 135 -12.52 -15.90 -10.88
CA ALA A 135 -13.16 -17.03 -11.58
C ALA A 135 -14.05 -17.89 -10.65
N GLY A 136 -14.03 -17.64 -9.33
CA GLY A 136 -14.79 -18.43 -8.36
C GLY A 136 -14.28 -19.86 -8.15
N VAL A 137 -13.01 -20.12 -8.43
CA VAL A 137 -12.35 -21.44 -8.28
C VAL A 137 -11.26 -21.40 -7.22
N GLU A 138 -10.89 -22.56 -6.67
CA GLU A 138 -9.85 -22.64 -5.62
C GLU A 138 -8.45 -22.37 -6.17
N LYS A 139 -8.15 -22.81 -7.40
CA LYS A 139 -6.85 -22.69 -8.04
C LYS A 139 -6.97 -22.54 -9.55
N VAL A 140 -5.94 -21.97 -10.16
CA VAL A 140 -5.80 -21.88 -11.62
C VAL A 140 -4.38 -22.22 -12.04
N ASP A 141 -4.26 -22.94 -13.15
CA ASP A 141 -2.98 -23.28 -13.75
C ASP A 141 -2.58 -22.23 -14.79
N VAL A 142 -1.27 -22.06 -14.99
CA VAL A 142 -0.74 -21.17 -16.03
C VAL A 142 -1.25 -21.60 -17.41
N ASN A 143 -1.57 -20.62 -18.27
CA ASN A 143 -2.17 -20.79 -19.60
C ASN A 143 -3.58 -21.40 -19.63
N GLN A 144 -4.19 -21.69 -18.46
CA GLN A 144 -5.57 -22.14 -18.38
C GLN A 144 -6.51 -21.01 -18.87
N PRO A 145 -7.45 -21.29 -19.78
CA PRO A 145 -8.51 -20.35 -20.10
C PRO A 145 -9.52 -20.29 -18.93
N ILE A 146 -9.86 -19.09 -18.51
CA ILE A 146 -10.80 -18.82 -17.43
C ILE A 146 -11.75 -17.70 -17.84
N GLU A 147 -13.02 -17.82 -17.44
CA GLU A 147 -13.97 -16.71 -17.49
C GLU A 147 -13.92 -15.98 -16.14
N VAL A 148 -13.71 -14.67 -16.16
CA VAL A 148 -13.65 -13.85 -14.95
C VAL A 148 -14.59 -12.66 -15.02
N GLU A 149 -15.09 -12.26 -13.86
CA GLU A 149 -15.81 -11.01 -13.67
C GLU A 149 -14.88 -10.01 -12.97
N PRO A 150 -14.37 -8.97 -13.65
CA PRO A 150 -13.50 -7.99 -13.00
C PRO A 150 -14.24 -7.19 -11.92
N ASP A 151 -13.51 -6.81 -10.87
CA ASP A 151 -14.01 -5.93 -9.82
C ASP A 151 -14.20 -4.49 -10.33
N LEU A 152 -13.40 -4.08 -11.33
CA LEU A 152 -13.45 -2.74 -11.91
C LEU A 152 -13.08 -2.75 -13.40
N THR A 153 -13.88 -2.05 -14.19
CA THR A 153 -13.64 -1.79 -15.61
C THR A 153 -13.34 -0.31 -15.78
N VAL A 154 -12.16 0.02 -16.28
CA VAL A 154 -11.69 1.40 -16.40
C VAL A 154 -11.56 1.77 -17.87
N LEU A 155 -12.15 2.89 -18.28
CA LEU A 155 -12.03 3.41 -19.63
C LEU A 155 -11.16 4.68 -19.58
N PRO A 156 -9.82 4.54 -19.60
CA PRO A 156 -8.92 5.68 -19.46
C PRO A 156 -8.74 6.43 -20.78
N GLU A 157 -8.62 5.72 -21.90
CA GLU A 157 -8.34 6.26 -23.23
C GLU A 157 -9.34 5.68 -24.22
N MET A 158 -9.68 6.46 -25.26
CA MET A 158 -10.52 5.98 -26.38
C MET A 158 -11.91 5.48 -25.94
N ALA A 159 -12.40 5.96 -24.80
CA ALA A 159 -13.70 5.61 -24.23
C ALA A 159 -14.85 5.79 -25.22
N GLU A 160 -14.78 6.82 -26.08
CA GLU A 160 -15.73 7.04 -27.16
C GLU A 160 -15.88 5.83 -28.10
N GLN A 161 -14.76 5.26 -28.54
CA GLN A 161 -14.76 4.11 -29.46
C GLN A 161 -15.33 2.86 -28.79
N ILE A 162 -15.05 2.67 -27.50
CA ILE A 162 -15.60 1.56 -26.72
C ILE A 162 -17.12 1.73 -26.57
N ILE A 163 -17.58 2.94 -26.28
CA ILE A 163 -19.01 3.27 -26.17
C ILE A 163 -19.72 3.05 -27.52
N ASP A 164 -19.08 3.41 -28.64
CA ASP A 164 -19.64 3.16 -29.97
C ASP A 164 -19.75 1.67 -30.29
N SER A 165 -18.69 0.91 -30.01
CA SER A 165 -18.70 -0.54 -30.19
C SER A 165 -19.79 -1.18 -29.34
N PHE A 166 -19.95 -0.75 -28.07
CA PHE A 166 -21.03 -1.20 -27.20
C PHE A 166 -22.42 -0.84 -27.78
N GLY A 167 -22.60 0.37 -28.30
CA GLY A 167 -23.86 0.81 -28.92
C GLY A 167 -24.23 -0.01 -30.16
N ARG A 168 -23.25 -0.44 -30.96
CA ARG A 168 -23.46 -1.31 -32.13
C ARG A 168 -23.94 -2.72 -31.77
N MET A 169 -23.74 -3.16 -30.54
CA MET A 169 -24.27 -4.44 -30.05
C MET A 169 -25.79 -4.41 -29.84
N GLY A 170 -26.43 -3.24 -29.93
CA GLY A 170 -27.89 -3.08 -29.77
C GLY A 170 -28.37 -3.12 -28.32
N LEU A 171 -27.46 -3.01 -27.34
CA LEU A 171 -27.77 -3.00 -25.92
C LEU A 171 -27.98 -1.57 -25.40
N ASN A 172 -28.94 -1.41 -24.50
CA ASN A 172 -29.31 -0.10 -23.96
C ASN A 172 -28.58 0.26 -22.66
N TYR A 173 -28.21 -0.75 -21.85
CA TYR A 173 -27.65 -0.56 -20.52
C TYR A 173 -26.42 -1.44 -20.31
N VAL A 174 -25.43 -0.88 -19.61
CA VAL A 174 -24.24 -1.63 -19.18
C VAL A 174 -24.61 -2.64 -18.09
N TRP A 175 -23.84 -3.73 -18.00
CA TRP A 175 -24.07 -4.80 -17.04
C TRP A 175 -24.10 -4.32 -15.58
N ASN A 176 -23.13 -3.48 -15.17
CA ASN A 176 -23.12 -2.90 -13.83
C ASN A 176 -22.46 -1.50 -13.78
N PRO A 177 -23.25 -0.43 -13.58
CA PRO A 177 -22.73 0.93 -13.55
C PRO A 177 -21.86 1.25 -12.33
N ASN A 178 -21.88 0.41 -11.28
CA ASN A 178 -21.06 0.58 -10.09
C ASN A 178 -19.63 0.02 -10.23
N ARG A 179 -19.33 -0.68 -11.32
CA ARG A 179 -18.01 -1.26 -11.59
C ARG A 179 -17.30 -0.60 -12.77
N ILE A 180 -17.83 0.50 -13.29
CA ILE A 180 -17.27 1.20 -14.44
C ILE A 180 -16.72 2.55 -13.98
N VAL A 181 -15.49 2.86 -14.36
CA VAL A 181 -14.85 4.16 -14.15
C VAL A 181 -14.57 4.81 -15.50
N ILE A 182 -15.01 6.05 -15.65
CA ILE A 182 -14.67 6.89 -16.80
C ILE A 182 -14.12 8.23 -16.28
N SER A 183 -13.03 8.70 -16.87
CA SER A 183 -12.45 10.02 -16.62
C SER A 183 -12.25 10.74 -17.94
N LEU A 184 -12.57 12.04 -17.98
CA LEU A 184 -12.40 12.87 -19.18
C LEU A 184 -10.99 13.44 -19.35
N ASP A 185 -10.10 13.29 -18.36
CA ASP A 185 -8.72 13.78 -18.39
C ASP A 185 -7.75 12.83 -19.11
N SER A 186 -8.20 12.19 -20.19
CA SER A 186 -7.29 11.38 -21.02
C SER A 186 -6.32 12.30 -21.76
N LEU A 187 -5.02 12.05 -21.55
CA LEU A 187 -3.89 12.86 -22.02
C LEU A 187 -3.78 12.95 -23.55
N LEU A 188 -4.56 12.16 -24.28
CA LEU A 188 -4.54 12.07 -25.75
C LEU A 188 -5.59 12.94 -26.44
N SER A 189 -6.41 13.67 -25.69
CA SER A 189 -7.56 14.39 -26.25
C SER A 189 -7.20 15.70 -26.95
N SER A 190 -6.01 15.90 -27.53
CA SER A 190 -5.67 17.09 -28.34
C SER A 190 -6.45 17.23 -29.66
N ALA A 191 -7.55 16.50 -29.81
CA ALA A 191 -8.41 16.53 -30.98
C ALA A 191 -9.29 17.78 -30.99
N GLU A 192 -9.45 18.37 -32.18
CA GLU A 192 -10.38 19.48 -32.46
C GLU A 192 -11.81 19.17 -31.99
N ASN A 193 -12.19 17.89 -31.91
CA ASN A 193 -13.52 17.41 -31.51
C ASN A 193 -13.66 17.06 -30.01
N ARG A 194 -12.73 17.49 -29.13
CA ARG A 194 -12.77 17.17 -27.69
C ARG A 194 -14.12 17.48 -27.04
N GLY A 195 -14.75 18.60 -27.40
CA GLY A 195 -16.04 19.00 -26.83
C GLY A 195 -17.16 18.00 -27.12
N GLU A 196 -17.24 17.50 -28.35
CA GLU A 196 -18.25 16.53 -28.79
C GLU A 196 -18.01 15.16 -28.15
N ILE A 197 -16.76 14.71 -28.11
CA ILE A 197 -16.37 13.46 -27.46
C ILE A 197 -16.72 13.50 -25.97
N ASN A 198 -16.35 14.57 -25.27
CA ASN A 198 -16.65 14.72 -23.85
C ASN A 198 -18.15 14.79 -23.59
N LYS A 199 -18.92 15.47 -24.47
CA LYS A 199 -20.38 15.49 -24.39
C LYS A 199 -20.97 14.09 -24.51
N LYS A 200 -20.57 13.32 -25.52
CA LYS A 200 -21.03 11.95 -25.75
C LYS A 200 -20.72 11.03 -24.56
N ILE A 201 -19.50 11.09 -24.03
CA ILE A 201 -19.11 10.31 -22.85
C ILE A 201 -19.91 10.74 -21.62
N ARG A 202 -20.16 12.04 -21.43
CA ARG A 202 -20.97 12.57 -20.32
C ARG A 202 -22.43 12.13 -20.42
N ASP A 203 -23.02 12.20 -21.60
CA ASP A 203 -24.40 11.78 -21.86
C ASP A 203 -24.55 10.27 -21.65
N PHE A 204 -23.59 9.47 -22.11
CA PHE A 204 -23.52 8.04 -21.82
C PHE A 204 -23.44 7.79 -20.30
N SER A 205 -22.51 8.46 -19.61
CA SER A 205 -22.29 8.25 -18.17
C SER A 205 -23.53 8.61 -17.34
N ARG A 206 -24.24 9.68 -17.71
CA ARG A 206 -25.53 10.08 -17.11
C ARG A 206 -26.63 9.08 -17.40
N ARG A 207 -26.78 8.66 -18.66
CA ARG A 207 -27.80 7.68 -19.07
C ARG A 207 -27.63 6.33 -18.36
N GLN A 208 -26.39 5.88 -18.19
CA GLN A 208 -26.06 4.64 -17.51
C GLN A 208 -26.06 4.77 -15.97
N ASN A 209 -26.16 5.99 -15.45
CA ASN A 209 -26.05 6.30 -14.02
C ASN A 209 -24.75 5.74 -13.39
N LEU A 210 -23.61 5.99 -14.04
CA LEU A 210 -22.31 5.49 -13.57
C LEU A 210 -21.96 6.08 -12.20
N ARG A 211 -21.52 5.22 -11.27
CA ARG A 211 -21.10 5.64 -9.93
C ARG A 211 -19.79 6.43 -9.96
N TYR A 212 -18.89 6.09 -10.88
CA TYR A 212 -17.55 6.65 -10.96
C TYR A 212 -17.33 7.33 -12.31
N PHE A 213 -17.77 8.58 -12.39
CA PHE A 213 -17.49 9.48 -13.51
C PHE A 213 -16.71 10.68 -12.99
N TYR A 214 -15.57 10.97 -13.61
CA TYR A 214 -14.70 12.09 -13.24
C TYR A 214 -14.62 13.08 -14.41
N GLU A 215 -14.94 14.34 -14.13
CA GLU A 215 -14.93 15.43 -15.11
C GLU A 215 -13.50 15.87 -15.44
N SER A 216 -13.32 16.63 -16.53
CA SER A 216 -12.01 17.14 -16.89
C SER A 216 -11.50 18.17 -15.85
N GLY A 217 -10.22 18.09 -15.51
CA GLY A 217 -9.57 18.87 -14.46
C GLY A 217 -9.53 18.18 -13.09
N GLU A 218 -10.19 17.03 -12.90
CA GLU A 218 -10.13 16.28 -11.64
C GLU A 218 -8.81 15.50 -11.49
N GLY A 219 -8.13 15.16 -12.58
CA GLY A 219 -6.84 14.48 -12.59
C GLY A 219 -6.78 13.25 -13.48
N CYS A 220 -5.57 12.71 -13.65
CA CYS A 220 -5.32 11.54 -14.51
C CYS A 220 -6.10 10.30 -14.03
N CYS A 221 -6.74 9.60 -14.97
CA CYS A 221 -7.65 8.46 -14.69
C CYS A 221 -7.08 7.43 -13.70
N HIS A 222 -5.93 6.83 -14.00
CA HIS A 222 -5.34 5.78 -13.16
C HIS A 222 -4.93 6.30 -11.76
N GLN A 223 -4.55 7.58 -11.65
CA GLN A 223 -4.24 8.20 -10.36
C GLN A 223 -5.53 8.32 -9.52
N LEU A 224 -6.61 8.83 -10.12
CA LEU A 224 -7.91 8.96 -9.47
C LEU A 224 -8.44 7.62 -8.97
N VAL A 225 -8.34 6.56 -9.78
CA VAL A 225 -8.77 5.21 -9.40
C VAL A 225 -8.11 4.72 -8.11
N VAL A 226 -6.80 4.94 -7.97
CA VAL A 226 -6.05 4.55 -6.76
C VAL A 226 -6.33 5.49 -5.59
N GLU A 227 -6.38 6.81 -5.83
CA GLU A 227 -6.57 7.80 -4.77
C GLU A 227 -7.97 7.76 -4.16
N LYS A 228 -8.99 7.50 -4.97
CA LYS A 228 -10.39 7.37 -4.55
C LYS A 228 -10.73 5.95 -4.09
N ALA A 229 -9.75 5.04 -4.06
CA ALA A 229 -9.91 3.64 -3.68
C ALA A 229 -11.06 2.94 -4.43
N ASN A 230 -11.19 3.22 -5.74
CA ASN A 230 -12.15 2.52 -6.61
C ASN A 230 -11.77 1.04 -6.79
N ILE A 231 -10.48 0.73 -6.66
CA ILE A 231 -9.92 -0.62 -6.66
C ILE A 231 -9.14 -0.85 -5.35
N LEU A 232 -9.21 -2.06 -4.82
CA LEU A 232 -8.64 -2.46 -3.53
C LEU A 232 -7.64 -3.62 -3.70
N PRO A 233 -6.76 -3.85 -2.72
CA PRO A 233 -5.79 -4.95 -2.78
C PRO A 233 -6.47 -6.32 -2.99
N GLY A 234 -5.92 -7.14 -3.88
CA GLY A 234 -6.45 -8.47 -4.22
C GLY A 234 -7.70 -8.46 -5.10
N GLN A 235 -7.95 -7.35 -5.81
CA GLN A 235 -9.00 -7.22 -6.83
C GLN A 235 -8.41 -7.20 -8.24
N LEU A 236 -9.26 -7.52 -9.22
CA LEU A 236 -8.94 -7.45 -10.65
C LEU A 236 -9.57 -6.20 -11.27
N ALA A 237 -8.75 -5.39 -11.92
CA ALA A 237 -9.20 -4.31 -12.78
C ALA A 237 -8.77 -4.58 -14.23
N VAL A 238 -9.66 -4.26 -15.16
CA VAL A 238 -9.39 -4.29 -16.60
C VAL A 238 -9.53 -2.90 -17.18
N GLY A 239 -8.70 -2.56 -18.15
CA GLY A 239 -8.80 -1.27 -18.83
C GLY A 239 -8.13 -1.28 -20.19
N SER A 240 -8.53 -0.36 -21.06
CA SER A 240 -7.95 -0.20 -22.39
C SER A 240 -6.71 0.70 -22.33
N GLY A 241 -5.54 0.10 -22.12
CA GLY A 241 -4.24 0.75 -22.14
C GLY A 241 -3.28 0.17 -21.10
N SER A 242 -2.00 0.08 -21.47
CA SER A 242 -0.93 -0.51 -20.66
C SER A 242 -0.74 0.11 -19.27
N ARG A 243 -1.18 1.36 -19.07
CA ARG A 243 -1.14 2.04 -17.77
C ARG A 243 -2.08 1.41 -16.73
N THR A 244 -2.98 0.51 -17.13
CA THR A 244 -3.81 -0.27 -16.20
C THR A 244 -2.96 -1.08 -15.21
N ALA A 245 -1.73 -1.47 -15.59
CA ALA A 245 -0.77 -2.12 -14.69
C ALA A 245 -0.44 -1.30 -13.43
N SER A 246 -0.69 0.01 -13.43
CA SER A 246 -0.42 0.90 -12.27
C SER A 246 -1.14 0.48 -10.99
N TYR A 247 -2.26 -0.25 -11.08
CA TYR A 247 -3.00 -0.73 -9.90
C TYR A 247 -2.22 -1.77 -9.09
N GLY A 248 -1.20 -2.37 -9.70
CA GLY A 248 -0.20 -3.19 -9.04
C GLY A 248 0.45 -2.57 -7.82
N CYS A 249 0.55 -1.23 -7.77
CA CYS A 249 1.20 -0.52 -6.68
C CYS A 249 0.54 -0.75 -5.30
N ILE A 250 -0.73 -1.13 -5.29
CA ILE A 250 -1.50 -1.47 -4.08
C ILE A 250 -1.83 -2.96 -3.97
N GLY A 251 -1.20 -3.82 -4.77
CA GLY A 251 -1.46 -5.27 -4.75
C GLY A 251 -2.78 -5.68 -5.40
N ALA A 252 -3.34 -4.85 -6.29
CA ALA A 252 -4.40 -5.24 -7.21
C ALA A 252 -3.78 -5.70 -8.55
N LEU A 253 -4.51 -6.49 -9.33
CA LEU A 253 -4.08 -6.89 -10.68
C LEU A 253 -4.78 -5.99 -11.69
N GLY A 254 -4.01 -5.30 -12.52
CA GLY A 254 -4.52 -4.48 -13.62
C GLY A 254 -4.12 -5.05 -14.97
N LEU A 255 -5.09 -5.44 -15.80
CA LEU A 255 -4.83 -6.02 -17.13
C LEU A 255 -5.23 -5.06 -18.25
N ASP A 256 -4.36 -4.93 -19.25
CA ASP A 256 -4.67 -4.24 -20.50
C ASP A 256 -5.52 -5.12 -21.40
N ILE A 257 -6.67 -4.62 -21.82
CA ILE A 257 -7.68 -5.35 -22.60
C ILE A 257 -8.05 -4.55 -23.85
N ASP A 258 -8.20 -5.27 -24.96
CA ASP A 258 -8.59 -4.69 -26.23
C ASP A 258 -9.97 -4.00 -26.18
N LYS A 259 -10.13 -2.93 -26.96
CA LYS A 259 -11.34 -2.09 -26.93
C LYS A 259 -12.62 -2.87 -27.27
N THR A 260 -12.52 -3.84 -28.17
CA THR A 260 -13.65 -4.69 -28.56
C THR A 260 -14.07 -5.59 -27.39
N GLU A 261 -13.11 -6.16 -26.68
CA GLU A 261 -13.39 -6.96 -25.47
C GLU A 261 -13.91 -6.09 -24.33
N MET A 262 -13.42 -4.86 -24.20
CA MET A 262 -13.97 -3.88 -23.24
C MET A 262 -15.46 -3.60 -23.52
N ALA A 263 -15.87 -3.48 -24.78
CA ALA A 263 -17.29 -3.34 -25.12
C ALA A 263 -18.10 -4.60 -24.73
N ASN A 264 -17.53 -5.80 -24.90
CA ASN A 264 -18.14 -7.04 -24.42
C ASN A 264 -18.26 -7.06 -22.89
N ILE A 265 -17.25 -6.62 -22.15
CA ILE A 265 -17.30 -6.51 -20.68
C ILE A 265 -18.40 -5.52 -20.24
N LEU A 266 -18.55 -4.38 -20.93
CA LEU A 266 -19.66 -3.46 -20.64
C LEU A 266 -21.03 -4.13 -20.82
N ALA A 267 -21.15 -5.07 -21.75
CA ALA A 267 -22.38 -5.80 -22.04
C ALA A 267 -22.65 -6.96 -21.07
N THR A 268 -21.63 -7.77 -20.75
CA THR A 268 -21.80 -9.05 -20.05
C THR A 268 -21.28 -9.04 -18.63
N GLY A 269 -20.40 -8.08 -18.30
CA GLY A 269 -19.64 -8.05 -17.05
C GLY A 269 -18.48 -9.04 -17.00
N LYS A 270 -18.23 -9.81 -18.07
CA LYS A 270 -17.29 -10.93 -18.05
C LYS A 270 -16.30 -10.86 -19.20
N ILE A 271 -15.15 -11.50 -19.00
CA ILE A 271 -14.12 -11.69 -20.02
C ILE A 271 -13.48 -13.06 -19.89
N GLU A 272 -13.18 -13.67 -21.03
CA GLU A 272 -12.34 -14.87 -21.09
C GLU A 272 -10.88 -14.46 -21.19
N LEU A 273 -10.05 -14.98 -20.29
CA LEU A 273 -8.62 -14.69 -20.24
C LEU A 273 -7.84 -15.99 -20.12
N ARG A 274 -6.59 -15.98 -20.60
CA ARG A 274 -5.63 -17.02 -20.25
C ARG A 274 -4.85 -16.57 -19.02
N VAL A 275 -4.70 -17.47 -18.05
CA VAL A 275 -3.90 -17.20 -16.85
C VAL A 275 -2.45 -16.94 -17.27
N PRO A 276 -1.91 -15.73 -17.04
CA PRO A 276 -0.57 -15.40 -17.49
C PRO A 276 0.48 -16.11 -16.63
N GLN A 277 1.62 -16.38 -17.24
CA GLN A 277 2.84 -16.69 -16.52
C GLN A 277 3.28 -15.49 -15.66
N ALA A 278 4.04 -15.75 -14.60
CA ALA A 278 4.54 -14.72 -13.71
C ALA A 278 6.06 -14.79 -13.56
N VAL A 279 6.67 -13.62 -13.42
CA VAL A 279 8.11 -13.41 -13.21
C VAL A 279 8.32 -12.76 -11.85
N ARG A 280 9.30 -13.26 -11.10
CA ARG A 280 9.72 -12.64 -9.85
C ARG A 280 10.84 -11.64 -10.12
N MET A 281 10.61 -10.37 -9.84
CA MET A 281 11.62 -9.32 -9.96
C MET A 281 12.04 -8.82 -8.58
N THR A 282 13.19 -9.26 -8.09
CA THR A 282 13.70 -8.88 -6.76
C THR A 282 14.70 -7.75 -6.87
N ILE A 283 14.34 -6.56 -6.37
CA ILE A 283 15.19 -5.36 -6.40
C ILE A 283 15.67 -5.05 -4.97
N ASN A 284 16.98 -5.18 -4.76
CA ASN A 284 17.65 -4.98 -3.48
C ASN A 284 18.65 -3.82 -3.54
N GLY A 285 19.12 -3.38 -2.37
CA GLY A 285 20.06 -2.28 -2.23
C GLY A 285 19.45 -1.03 -1.60
N ARG A 286 20.26 0.01 -1.44
CA ARG A 286 19.85 1.34 -0.97
C ARG A 286 19.67 2.26 -2.16
N ILE A 287 18.57 3.01 -2.20
CA ILE A 287 18.31 4.00 -3.24
C ILE A 287 19.37 5.12 -3.14
N PRO A 288 20.25 5.28 -4.14
CA PRO A 288 21.30 6.30 -4.10
C PRO A 288 20.72 7.72 -4.18
N LYS A 289 21.50 8.72 -3.76
CA LYS A 289 21.07 10.12 -3.82
C LYS A 289 20.82 10.52 -5.28
N GLY A 290 19.65 11.12 -5.55
CA GLY A 290 19.27 11.57 -6.89
C GLY A 290 18.68 10.48 -7.77
N VAL A 291 18.58 9.25 -7.28
CA VAL A 291 17.88 8.14 -7.93
C VAL A 291 16.45 8.06 -7.40
N TYR A 292 15.49 7.90 -8.30
CA TYR A 292 14.08 7.75 -8.00
C TYR A 292 13.51 6.48 -8.65
N ALA A 293 12.24 6.17 -8.35
CA ALA A 293 11.55 4.99 -8.90
C ALA A 293 11.60 4.93 -10.44
N ARG A 294 11.58 6.09 -11.12
CA ARG A 294 11.73 6.19 -12.57
C ARG A 294 13.09 5.66 -13.04
N ASP A 295 14.17 6.00 -12.35
CA ASP A 295 15.51 5.52 -12.71
C ASP A 295 15.63 4.01 -12.49
N ILE A 296 15.02 3.50 -11.41
CA ILE A 296 15.01 2.07 -11.08
C ILE A 296 14.26 1.28 -12.15
N VAL A 297 13.08 1.71 -12.60
CA VAL A 297 12.33 1.00 -13.65
C VAL A 297 13.02 1.07 -15.00
N LEU A 298 13.67 2.20 -15.34
CA LEU A 298 14.48 2.31 -16.55
C LEU A 298 15.71 1.38 -16.49
N PHE A 299 16.42 1.36 -15.37
CA PHE A 299 17.52 0.44 -15.15
C PHE A 299 17.06 -1.03 -15.24
N THR A 300 15.93 -1.36 -14.61
CA THR A 300 15.35 -2.71 -14.67
C THR A 300 15.05 -3.10 -16.11
N ALA A 301 14.37 -2.23 -16.87
CA ALA A 301 14.06 -2.48 -18.28
C ALA A 301 15.33 -2.66 -19.13
N LYS A 302 16.35 -1.82 -18.93
CA LYS A 302 17.63 -1.94 -19.63
C LYS A 302 18.33 -3.27 -19.35
N ASN A 303 18.34 -3.74 -18.10
CA ASN A 303 18.99 -5.01 -17.74
C ASN A 303 18.23 -6.24 -18.26
N LEU A 304 16.97 -6.07 -18.67
CA LEU A 304 16.17 -7.09 -19.33
C LEU A 304 16.21 -6.98 -20.87
N GLU A 305 16.90 -5.99 -21.46
CA GLU A 305 16.96 -5.83 -22.92
C GLU A 305 17.52 -7.10 -23.58
N GLY A 306 16.66 -7.79 -24.33
CA GLY A 306 16.91 -9.11 -24.95
C GLY A 306 16.04 -10.24 -24.40
N GLU A 307 15.53 -10.10 -23.18
CA GLU A 307 14.65 -11.04 -22.47
C GLU A 307 13.33 -10.35 -22.13
N ALA A 308 12.56 -9.97 -23.16
CA ALA A 308 11.24 -9.37 -22.94
C ALA A 308 10.42 -10.29 -22.02
N THR A 309 9.81 -9.72 -20.98
CA THR A 309 9.00 -10.52 -20.05
C THR A 309 7.84 -11.21 -20.77
N GLY A 310 7.43 -10.74 -21.96
CA GLY A 310 6.69 -11.53 -22.94
C GLY A 310 5.26 -11.85 -22.48
N ASP A 311 4.46 -10.81 -22.26
CA ASP A 311 3.08 -10.89 -21.79
C ASP A 311 2.90 -11.59 -20.41
N LYS A 312 3.97 -11.67 -19.63
CA LYS A 312 3.96 -12.16 -18.24
C LYS A 312 3.58 -11.08 -17.24
N VAL A 313 3.12 -11.50 -16.07
CA VAL A 313 2.94 -10.62 -14.91
C VAL A 313 4.26 -10.50 -14.15
N VAL A 314 4.73 -9.28 -13.93
CA VAL A 314 5.92 -9.03 -13.10
C VAL A 314 5.51 -8.78 -11.65
N GLU A 315 5.94 -9.65 -10.74
CA GLU A 315 5.79 -9.43 -9.31
C GLU A 315 7.07 -8.85 -8.71
N PHE A 316 6.98 -7.63 -8.18
CA PHE A 316 8.11 -6.90 -7.64
C PHE A 316 8.33 -7.20 -6.16
N TYR A 317 9.53 -7.66 -5.82
CA TYR A 317 9.98 -7.99 -4.47
C TYR A 317 11.29 -7.27 -4.13
N GLY A 318 11.79 -7.47 -2.91
CA GLY A 318 13.10 -7.01 -2.47
C GLY A 318 13.06 -5.84 -1.51
N THR A 319 14.20 -5.56 -0.89
CA THR A 319 14.32 -4.55 0.17
C THR A 319 13.97 -3.16 -0.33
N THR A 320 14.37 -2.83 -1.56
CA THR A 320 14.11 -1.53 -2.19
C THR A 320 12.60 -1.32 -2.36
N VAL A 321 11.91 -2.29 -2.97
CA VAL A 321 10.45 -2.21 -3.24
C VAL A 321 9.66 -2.11 -1.93
N SER A 322 10.08 -2.85 -0.90
CA SER A 322 9.43 -2.81 0.42
C SER A 322 9.50 -1.44 1.12
N GLN A 323 10.46 -0.59 0.73
CA GLN A 323 10.66 0.74 1.28
C GLN A 323 10.01 1.85 0.44
N MET A 324 9.65 1.55 -0.81
CA MET A 324 8.99 2.50 -1.70
C MET A 324 7.61 2.92 -1.17
N SER A 325 7.33 4.21 -1.29
CA SER A 325 5.99 4.78 -1.15
C SER A 325 5.04 4.24 -2.24
N ILE A 326 3.72 4.43 -2.05
CA ILE A 326 2.74 4.04 -3.06
C ILE A 326 2.93 4.80 -4.38
N SER A 327 3.33 6.07 -4.34
CA SER A 327 3.64 6.84 -5.56
C SER A 327 4.84 6.27 -6.32
N GLU A 328 5.89 5.85 -5.62
CA GLU A 328 7.05 5.20 -6.24
C GLU A 328 6.69 3.83 -6.82
N ARG A 329 5.89 3.05 -6.10
CA ARG A 329 5.35 1.78 -6.61
C ARG A 329 4.44 2.00 -7.82
N PHE A 330 3.64 3.08 -7.83
CA PHE A 330 2.80 3.46 -8.96
C PHE A 330 3.67 3.70 -10.19
N THR A 331 4.75 4.47 -10.08
CA THR A 331 5.71 4.66 -11.17
C THR A 331 6.31 3.33 -11.64
N LEU A 332 6.74 2.48 -10.70
CA LEU A 332 7.34 1.18 -11.00
C LEU A 332 6.39 0.27 -11.79
N THR A 333 5.13 0.13 -11.34
CA THR A 333 4.13 -0.71 -12.00
C THR A 333 3.54 -0.08 -13.26
N ASN A 334 3.45 1.25 -13.33
CA ASN A 334 2.97 1.96 -14.52
C ASN A 334 3.93 1.79 -15.70
N MET A 335 5.23 1.83 -15.44
CA MET A 335 6.27 1.74 -16.46
C MET A 335 6.75 0.29 -16.69
N SER A 336 6.06 -0.72 -16.17
CA SER A 336 6.45 -2.11 -16.37
C SER A 336 6.28 -2.57 -17.82
N SER A 337 5.44 -1.90 -18.60
CA SER A 337 5.30 -2.12 -20.04
C SER A 337 6.61 -1.90 -20.81
N LEU A 338 7.56 -1.14 -20.26
CA LEU A 338 8.90 -0.99 -20.85
C LEU A 338 9.70 -2.29 -20.85
N MET A 339 9.30 -3.26 -20.03
CA MET A 339 9.88 -4.60 -19.96
C MET A 339 9.06 -5.62 -20.76
N GLY A 340 8.02 -5.19 -21.47
CA GLY A 340 7.05 -6.07 -22.15
C GLY A 340 6.11 -6.82 -21.21
N ALA A 341 5.91 -6.33 -19.98
CA ALA A 341 5.06 -6.98 -19.00
C ALA A 341 3.58 -6.69 -19.29
N ALA A 342 2.74 -7.74 -19.29
CA ALA A 342 1.29 -7.59 -19.44
C ALA A 342 0.66 -6.89 -18.24
N ALA A 343 1.20 -7.15 -17.04
CA ALA A 343 0.85 -6.46 -15.82
C ALA A 343 2.00 -6.48 -14.83
N ALA A 344 1.89 -5.70 -13.77
CA ALA A 344 2.81 -5.76 -12.65
C ALA A 344 2.10 -5.64 -11.32
N VAL A 345 2.65 -6.24 -10.27
CA VAL A 345 2.08 -6.23 -8.92
C VAL A 345 3.18 -6.09 -7.87
N VAL A 346 2.94 -5.23 -6.88
CA VAL A 346 3.74 -5.19 -5.64
C VAL A 346 2.93 -5.88 -4.53
N PRO A 347 3.51 -6.85 -3.79
CA PRO A 347 2.82 -7.52 -2.71
C PRO A 347 2.23 -6.56 -1.68
N PHE A 348 1.04 -6.89 -1.18
CA PHE A 348 0.41 -6.10 -0.13
C PHE A 348 1.23 -6.11 1.16
N ASP A 349 1.47 -4.93 1.72
CA ASP A 349 2.25 -4.76 2.94
C ASP A 349 1.70 -3.63 3.84
N THR A 350 2.47 -3.28 4.87
CA THR A 350 2.06 -2.25 5.83
C THR A 350 1.98 -0.85 5.22
N ILE A 351 2.74 -0.55 4.15
CA ILE A 351 2.67 0.74 3.45
C ILE A 351 1.36 0.81 2.68
N THR A 352 1.02 -0.25 1.94
CA THR A 352 -0.26 -0.35 1.24
C THR A 352 -1.44 -0.31 2.20
N ARG A 353 -1.38 -1.06 3.31
CA ARG A 353 -2.43 -1.04 4.34
C ARG A 353 -2.69 0.37 4.86
N ARG A 354 -1.64 1.11 5.23
CA ARG A 354 -1.76 2.49 5.73
C ARG A 354 -2.33 3.44 4.67
N TYR A 355 -1.95 3.25 3.42
CA TYR A 355 -2.45 4.06 2.31
C TYR A 355 -3.96 3.86 2.09
N ILE A 356 -4.44 2.62 2.10
CA ILE A 356 -5.85 2.27 1.86
C ILE A 356 -6.74 2.66 3.06
N LEU A 357 -6.30 2.41 4.30
CA LEU A 357 -7.07 2.77 5.50
C LEU A 357 -7.38 4.26 5.63
N ARG A 358 -6.57 5.13 5.02
CA ARG A 358 -6.82 6.58 4.99
C ARG A 358 -7.86 7.02 3.95
N ARG A 359 -8.28 6.10 3.07
CA ARG A 359 -9.12 6.39 1.90
C ARG A 359 -10.48 5.69 1.98
N THR A 360 -10.54 4.52 2.60
CA THR A 360 -11.79 3.75 2.67
C THR A 360 -11.83 2.80 3.87
N ASN A 361 -13.04 2.51 4.34
CA ASN A 361 -13.34 1.48 5.34
C ASN A 361 -13.95 0.22 4.71
N MET A 362 -14.01 0.15 3.38
CA MET A 362 -14.55 -1.02 2.68
C MET A 362 -13.70 -2.26 2.97
N PRO A 363 -14.33 -3.43 3.18
CA PRO A 363 -13.58 -4.67 3.39
C PRO A 363 -12.86 -5.07 2.10
N TYR A 364 -11.62 -5.53 2.23
CA TYR A 364 -10.84 -6.09 1.13
C TYR A 364 -10.04 -7.30 1.62
N ARG A 365 -9.69 -8.18 0.68
CA ARG A 365 -8.89 -9.39 0.94
C ARG A 365 -7.67 -9.36 0.02
N PRO A 366 -6.51 -8.91 0.53
CA PRO A 366 -5.27 -8.93 -0.23
C PRO A 366 -4.91 -10.34 -0.67
N ALA A 367 -4.30 -10.46 -1.84
CA ALA A 367 -3.67 -11.68 -2.29
C ALA A 367 -2.16 -11.60 -2.05
N LEU A 368 -1.58 -12.67 -1.50
CA LEU A 368 -0.14 -12.84 -1.30
C LEU A 368 0.28 -14.15 -1.96
N ALA A 369 1.41 -14.17 -2.65
CA ALA A 369 1.96 -15.40 -3.21
C ALA A 369 2.19 -16.46 -2.12
N ASP A 370 2.05 -17.73 -2.49
CA ASP A 370 2.47 -18.82 -1.62
C ASP A 370 3.98 -18.81 -1.38
N ARG A 371 4.41 -19.41 -0.27
CA ARG A 371 5.84 -19.49 0.09
C ARG A 371 6.67 -20.23 -0.95
N ASN A 372 6.06 -21.22 -1.59
CA ASN A 372 6.61 -22.09 -2.63
C ASN A 372 6.02 -21.75 -4.01
N ALA A 373 5.60 -20.50 -4.23
CA ALA A 373 5.08 -20.06 -5.51
C ALA A 373 6.09 -20.30 -6.66
N ILE A 374 5.62 -20.86 -7.77
CA ILE A 374 6.46 -21.13 -8.94
C ILE A 374 6.39 -19.95 -9.90
N TYR A 375 7.56 -19.39 -10.23
CA TYR A 375 7.72 -18.32 -11.21
C TYR A 375 8.42 -18.88 -12.44
N ASN A 376 8.06 -18.34 -13.61
CA ASN A 376 8.68 -18.72 -14.88
C ASN A 376 10.15 -18.30 -14.92
N GLU A 377 10.45 -17.07 -14.51
CA GLU A 377 11.81 -16.58 -14.30
C GLU A 377 11.92 -15.87 -12.94
N ASN A 378 13.14 -15.83 -12.41
CA ASN A 378 13.51 -15.05 -11.23
C ASN A 378 14.68 -14.14 -11.59
N TYR A 379 14.47 -12.84 -11.45
CA TYR A 379 15.50 -11.81 -11.65
C TYR A 379 15.88 -11.19 -10.31
N GLU A 380 17.17 -10.94 -10.14
CA GLU A 380 17.71 -10.25 -8.97
C GLU A 380 18.55 -9.07 -9.42
N LEU A 381 18.20 -7.87 -8.94
CA LEU A 381 18.89 -6.63 -9.25
C LEU A 381 19.37 -5.96 -7.97
N ASN A 382 20.62 -5.48 -7.97
CA ASN A 382 21.16 -4.61 -6.94
C ASN A 382 21.30 -3.17 -7.47
N ILE A 383 20.69 -2.22 -6.78
CA ILE A 383 20.70 -0.79 -7.15
C ILE A 383 21.65 0.09 -6.32
N ASP A 384 22.51 -0.48 -5.47
CA ASP A 384 23.43 0.28 -4.59
C ASP A 384 24.33 1.26 -5.35
N LYS A 385 24.68 0.92 -6.60
CA LYS A 385 25.54 1.73 -7.48
C LYS A 385 24.76 2.39 -8.63
N LEU A 386 23.43 2.38 -8.58
CA LEU A 386 22.61 2.98 -9.61
C LEU A 386 22.84 4.50 -9.65
N THR A 387 23.01 5.05 -10.84
CA THR A 387 23.03 6.49 -11.09
C THR A 387 21.70 6.92 -11.73
N PRO A 388 21.38 8.23 -11.77
CA PRO A 388 20.19 8.69 -12.49
C PRO A 388 20.18 8.20 -13.94
N GLN A 389 19.00 7.91 -14.48
CA GLN A 389 18.82 7.32 -15.81
C GLN A 389 17.95 8.23 -16.69
N ILE A 390 18.39 8.42 -17.93
CA ILE A 390 17.58 9.05 -18.98
C ILE A 390 17.23 8.01 -20.03
N SER A 391 16.02 8.12 -20.54
CA SER A 391 15.56 7.36 -21.70
C SER A 391 15.17 8.32 -22.79
N TRP A 392 15.61 8.04 -24.01
CA TRP A 392 15.23 8.75 -25.21
C TRP A 392 14.84 7.75 -26.30
N LEU A 393 13.91 8.16 -27.16
CA LEU A 393 13.41 7.37 -28.27
C LEU A 393 14.06 7.88 -29.56
N GLY A 394 14.84 7.02 -30.19
CA GLY A 394 15.52 7.31 -31.45
C GLY A 394 14.57 7.49 -32.62
N SER A 395 15.08 8.03 -33.72
CA SER A 395 14.34 8.15 -35.00
C SER A 395 13.98 6.79 -35.60
N ASP A 396 14.70 5.74 -35.22
CA ASP A 396 14.45 4.33 -35.54
C ASP A 396 13.42 3.68 -34.60
N ASN A 397 12.79 4.47 -33.72
CA ASN A 397 11.86 4.03 -32.69
C ASN A 397 12.47 3.08 -31.64
N ASN A 398 13.80 2.93 -31.62
CA ASN A 398 14.50 2.21 -30.57
C ASN A 398 14.66 3.08 -29.33
N ARG A 399 14.41 2.48 -28.18
CA ARG A 399 14.57 3.16 -26.90
C ARG A 399 15.99 2.95 -26.40
N THR A 400 16.67 4.05 -26.14
CA THR A 400 18.01 4.04 -25.55
C THR A 400 17.92 4.53 -24.11
N ILE A 401 18.48 3.76 -23.18
CA ILE A 401 18.56 4.11 -21.75
C ILE A 401 20.03 4.30 -21.37
N VAL A 402 20.36 5.48 -20.86
CA VAL A 402 21.74 5.86 -20.48
C VAL A 402 21.80 6.43 -19.06
N PRO A 403 22.89 6.14 -18.32
CA PRO A 403 23.17 6.84 -17.06
C PRO A 403 23.48 8.32 -17.33
N VAL A 404 23.17 9.17 -16.35
CA VAL A 404 23.50 10.61 -16.33
C VAL A 404 24.69 10.89 -15.44
#